data_AF-A0A847BDU8-F1
#
_entry.id   AF-A0A847BDU8-F1
#
_cell.length_a   1.000
_cell.length_b   1.000
_cell.length_c   1.000
_cell.angle_alpha   90.00
_cell.angle_beta   90.00
_cell.angle_gamma   90.00
#
_symmetry.space_group_name_H-M   'P 1'
#
loop_
_entity.id
_entity.type
_entity.pdbx_description
1 polymer ?
#
loop_
_entity_poly.entity_id
_entity_poly.type
_entity_poly.pdbx_seq_one_letter_code
_entity_poly.pdbx_strand_id
1 'polypeptide(L)'
;MSQKPLRVGVVMDDIAHLTYKKDTTLAMLWSAQERGWSLHYMEQEDLHLRDGRVHARMCDLTAFRDPDNWYALGEPEIRPLGELDVILMRKDPPVDAQFLHAVHLLGFAEREGVLVVNPTRALLECNEKLFAQQFPQCCAPTVVSCNEEVLRAFHAEHGDVIFKPLDGMGGSGIFHVQPDGRNLGAIIEMLTERGRCQIMAQRYIPEIKDGDTRILLVEGEPVPYGLARVPMAGETRGNLAAGGTGVSRELTARDHWLIEQVQPMIREKGLMFVGLDVIGDYITEINVTSPTCVREIDDQRGTDIAGLLMDAIEQRLAQSGAR
;
A
#
# COMPACT_ATOMS: atom_id res chain seq x y z
N MET A 1 -17.27 -13.38 25.37
CA MET A 1 -17.40 -12.06 26.02
C MET A 1 -17.71 -11.08 24.90
N SER A 2 -18.84 -10.38 24.93
CA SER A 2 -19.17 -9.41 23.87
C SER A 2 -18.15 -8.28 23.95
N GLN A 3 -17.20 -8.22 23.01
CA GLN A 3 -16.32 -7.07 22.88
C GLN A 3 -17.18 -5.84 22.57
N LYS A 4 -16.76 -4.69 23.12
CA LYS A 4 -17.42 -3.41 22.85
C LYS A 4 -17.27 -3.09 21.35
N PRO A 5 -18.32 -2.65 20.65
CA PRO A 5 -18.18 -2.25 19.25
C PRO A 5 -17.17 -1.10 19.14
N LEU A 6 -16.26 -1.20 18.17
CA LEU A 6 -15.20 -0.22 17.95
C LEU A 6 -15.69 0.93 17.07
N ARG A 7 -15.05 2.09 17.22
CA ARG A 7 -15.18 3.26 16.35
C ARG A 7 -13.99 3.32 15.41
N VAL A 8 -14.22 3.10 14.13
CA VAL A 8 -13.19 3.06 13.09
C VAL A 8 -13.29 4.29 12.22
N GLY A 9 -12.24 5.09 12.21
CA GLY A 9 -12.02 6.10 11.19
C GLY A 9 -11.37 5.51 9.95
N VAL A 10 -11.70 6.02 8.77
CA VAL A 10 -10.95 5.76 7.54
C VAL A 10 -10.53 7.09 6.92
N VAL A 11 -9.23 7.22 6.65
CA VAL A 11 -8.68 8.32 5.85
C VAL A 11 -8.38 7.75 4.48
N MET A 12 -9.10 8.19 3.46
CA MET A 12 -9.01 7.63 2.10
C MET A 12 -9.23 8.70 1.03
N ASP A 13 -9.03 8.32 -0.24
CA ASP A 13 -9.51 9.09 -1.39
C ASP A 13 -11.05 9.14 -1.43
N ASP A 14 -11.59 10.07 -2.21
CA ASP A 14 -13.04 10.29 -2.35
C ASP A 14 -13.80 8.96 -2.61
N ILE A 15 -14.61 8.56 -1.63
CA ILE A 15 -15.38 7.32 -1.65
C ILE A 15 -16.35 7.26 -2.85
N ALA A 16 -16.75 8.40 -3.40
CA ALA A 16 -17.61 8.50 -4.57
C ALA A 16 -16.91 8.05 -5.87
N HIS A 17 -15.58 8.06 -5.92
CA HIS A 17 -14.79 7.78 -7.13
C HIS A 17 -14.10 6.41 -7.10
N LEU A 18 -14.43 5.55 -6.14
CA LEU A 18 -13.84 4.22 -6.03
C LEU A 18 -14.26 3.28 -7.17
N THR A 19 -13.41 2.30 -7.44
CA THR A 19 -13.77 1.17 -8.30
C THR A 19 -14.37 0.04 -7.46
N TYR A 20 -15.70 0.04 -7.29
CA TYR A 20 -16.47 -0.89 -6.44
C TYR A 20 -16.00 -2.36 -6.47
N LYS A 21 -15.72 -2.90 -7.67
CA LYS A 21 -15.34 -4.30 -7.85
C LYS A 21 -13.95 -4.66 -7.32
N LYS A 22 -13.05 -3.68 -7.19
CA LYS A 22 -11.63 -3.91 -6.88
C LYS A 22 -11.19 -3.25 -5.57
N ASP A 23 -12.00 -2.34 -5.05
CA ASP A 23 -11.60 -1.53 -3.91
C ASP A 23 -11.45 -2.36 -2.63
N THR A 24 -10.24 -2.34 -2.08
CA THR A 24 -9.89 -3.08 -0.87
C THR A 24 -10.41 -2.40 0.38
N THR A 25 -10.52 -1.06 0.38
CA THR A 25 -11.07 -0.32 1.51
C THR A 25 -12.54 -0.66 1.72
N LEU A 26 -13.35 -0.79 0.66
CA LEU A 26 -14.74 -1.27 0.77
C LEU A 26 -14.84 -2.65 1.45
N ALA A 27 -13.95 -3.59 1.13
CA ALA A 27 -13.92 -4.90 1.81
C ALA A 27 -13.67 -4.76 3.32
N MET A 28 -12.74 -3.87 3.70
CA MET A 28 -12.45 -3.56 5.11
C MET A 28 -13.65 -2.93 5.82
N LEU A 29 -14.33 -1.98 5.16
CA LEU A 29 -15.51 -1.30 5.71
C LEU A 29 -16.68 -2.27 5.93
N TRP A 30 -16.96 -3.16 4.97
CA TRP A 30 -17.98 -4.19 5.14
C TRP A 30 -17.64 -5.14 6.29
N SER A 31 -16.40 -5.62 6.37
CA SER A 31 -15.97 -6.52 7.44
C SER A 31 -16.10 -5.87 8.83
N ALA A 32 -15.72 -4.59 8.96
CA ALA A 32 -15.91 -3.82 10.19
C ALA A 32 -17.40 -3.64 10.55
N GLN A 33 -18.25 -3.31 9.58
CA GLN A 33 -19.70 -3.20 9.79
C GLN A 33 -20.37 -4.51 10.19
N GLU A 34 -19.96 -5.64 9.59
CA GLU A 34 -20.47 -6.97 9.91
C GLU A 34 -20.16 -7.37 11.38
N ARG A 35 -19.11 -6.78 11.97
CA ARG A 35 -18.77 -6.89 13.41
C ARG A 35 -19.53 -5.90 14.30
N GLY A 36 -20.39 -5.05 13.72
CA GLY A 36 -21.14 -4.03 14.45
C GLY A 36 -20.31 -2.80 14.84
N TRP A 37 -19.18 -2.55 14.19
CA TRP A 37 -18.36 -1.35 14.42
C TRP A 37 -18.97 -0.14 13.71
N SER A 38 -18.83 1.04 14.31
CA SER A 38 -19.21 2.30 13.66
C SER A 38 -18.07 2.81 12.79
N LEU A 39 -18.42 3.30 11.60
CA LEU A 39 -17.46 3.83 10.64
C LEU A 39 -17.56 5.36 10.55
N HIS A 40 -16.41 6.00 10.42
CA HIS A 40 -16.29 7.45 10.26
C HIS A 40 -15.36 7.76 9.08
N TYR A 41 -15.90 8.42 8.07
CA TYR A 41 -15.22 8.79 6.84
C TYR A 41 -14.50 10.14 7.00
N MET A 42 -13.28 10.22 6.45
CA MET A 42 -12.45 11.41 6.38
C MET A 42 -11.61 11.39 5.11
N GLU A 43 -11.36 12.56 4.53
CA GLU A 43 -10.31 12.80 3.55
C GLU A 43 -9.11 13.50 4.22
N GLN A 44 -8.01 13.69 3.48
CA GLN A 44 -6.81 14.31 4.04
C GLN A 44 -7.06 15.76 4.47
N GLU A 45 -7.83 16.53 3.69
CA GLU A 45 -8.18 17.92 4.02
C GLU A 45 -9.07 18.08 5.25
N ASP A 46 -9.77 17.03 5.68
CA ASP A 46 -10.61 17.09 6.86
C ASP A 46 -9.78 17.11 8.15
N LEU A 47 -8.54 16.58 8.09
CA LEU A 47 -7.62 16.50 9.22
C LEU A 47 -7.03 17.86 9.57
N HIS A 48 -7.09 18.24 10.84
CA HIS A 48 -6.45 19.47 11.31
C HIS A 48 -5.97 19.36 12.75
N LEU A 49 -4.89 20.08 13.07
CA LEU A 49 -4.38 20.20 14.43
C LEU A 49 -4.84 21.53 15.03
N ARG A 50 -5.44 21.46 16.22
CA ARG A 50 -5.82 22.65 17.00
C ARG A 50 -5.23 22.53 18.40
N ASP A 51 -4.35 23.46 18.75
CA ASP A 51 -3.76 23.58 20.09
C ASP A 51 -3.14 22.26 20.61
N GLY A 52 -2.47 21.51 19.71
CA GLY A 52 -1.81 20.25 20.04
C GLY A 52 -2.74 19.02 20.05
N ARG A 53 -4.03 19.17 19.73
CA ARG A 53 -4.99 18.08 19.60
C ARG A 53 -5.50 17.95 18.17
N VAL A 54 -5.47 16.74 17.63
CA VAL A 54 -5.90 16.49 16.25
C VAL A 54 -7.40 16.24 16.18
N HIS A 55 -8.03 16.86 15.20
CA HIS A 55 -9.45 16.77 14.91
C HIS A 55 -9.64 16.45 13.44
N ALA A 56 -10.84 16.00 13.09
CA ALA A 56 -11.27 15.92 11.72
C ALA A 56 -12.73 16.33 11.58
N ARG A 57 -13.09 16.85 10.40
CA ARG A 57 -14.47 16.90 9.95
C ARG A 57 -14.87 15.51 9.47
N MET A 58 -15.61 14.76 10.30
CA MET A 58 -15.95 13.36 10.05
C MET A 58 -17.40 13.22 9.63
N CYS A 59 -17.67 12.34 8.67
CA CYS A 59 -19.04 11.89 8.37
C CYS A 59 -19.22 10.47 8.90
N ASP A 60 -20.34 10.19 9.56
CA ASP A 60 -20.71 8.79 9.84
C ASP A 60 -20.94 8.06 8.51
N LEU A 61 -20.36 6.87 8.38
CA LEU A 61 -20.33 6.11 7.14
C LEU A 61 -21.13 4.82 7.26
N THR A 62 -21.96 4.55 6.27
CA THR A 62 -22.50 3.22 6.01
C THR A 62 -22.05 2.77 4.63
N ALA A 63 -21.28 1.68 4.54
CA ALA A 63 -20.94 1.03 3.28
C ALA A 63 -21.95 -0.08 2.96
N PHE A 64 -22.27 -0.22 1.67
CA PHE A 64 -23.22 -1.19 1.16
C PHE A 64 -22.56 -2.08 0.10
N ARG A 65 -22.99 -3.34 0.02
CA ARG A 65 -22.62 -4.26 -1.06
C ARG A 65 -23.53 -4.06 -2.28
N ASP A 66 -23.64 -2.81 -2.74
CA ASP A 66 -24.46 -2.39 -3.86
C ASP A 66 -23.60 -1.61 -4.87
N PRO A 67 -23.40 -2.09 -6.11
CA PRO A 67 -22.60 -1.42 -7.13
C PRO A 67 -23.18 -0.09 -7.61
N ASP A 68 -24.46 0.18 -7.39
CA ASP A 68 -25.11 1.45 -7.80
C ASP A 68 -25.16 2.46 -6.64
N ASN A 69 -24.95 2.00 -5.40
CA ASN A 69 -25.01 2.83 -4.20
C ASN A 69 -24.19 2.21 -3.06
N TRP A 70 -22.86 2.24 -3.17
CA TRP A 70 -21.97 1.52 -2.25
C TRP A 70 -21.70 2.22 -0.92
N TYR A 71 -22.22 3.43 -0.71
CA TYR A 71 -22.01 4.18 0.54
C TYR A 71 -23.15 5.16 0.84
N ALA A 72 -23.26 5.56 2.10
CA ALA A 72 -24.01 6.72 2.56
C ALA A 72 -23.20 7.45 3.64
N LEU A 73 -23.18 8.78 3.55
CA LEU A 73 -22.54 9.67 4.52
C LEU A 73 -23.61 10.43 5.30
N GLY A 74 -23.43 10.51 6.62
CA GLY A 74 -24.19 11.39 7.49
C GLY A 74 -23.72 12.85 7.39
N GLU A 75 -24.31 13.70 8.24
CA GLU A 75 -23.88 15.11 8.35
C GLU A 75 -22.45 15.21 8.89
N PRO A 76 -21.62 16.10 8.34
CA PRO A 76 -20.25 16.28 8.79
C PRO A 76 -20.18 16.95 10.17
N GLU A 77 -19.41 16.35 11.08
CA GLU A 77 -19.16 16.89 12.42
C GLU A 77 -17.67 16.96 12.73
N ILE A 78 -17.22 18.07 13.34
CA ILE A 78 -15.84 18.20 13.80
C ILE A 78 -15.67 17.48 15.13
N ARG A 79 -14.87 16.41 15.13
CA ARG A 79 -14.60 15.58 16.31
C ARG A 79 -13.09 15.36 16.51
N PRO A 80 -12.59 15.23 17.75
CA PRO A 80 -11.20 14.88 17.99
C PRO A 80 -10.93 13.43 17.56
N LEU A 81 -9.78 13.16 16.94
CA LEU A 81 -9.46 11.80 16.49
C LEU A 81 -9.29 10.82 17.67
N GLY A 82 -8.91 11.32 18.86
CA GLY A 82 -8.80 10.51 20.08
C GLY A 82 -10.11 9.88 20.56
N GLU A 83 -11.25 10.24 19.96
CA GLU A 83 -12.51 9.53 20.16
C GLU A 83 -12.63 8.27 19.31
N LEU A 84 -11.74 8.01 18.37
CA LEU A 84 -11.73 6.76 17.61
C LEU A 84 -10.92 5.70 18.33
N ASP A 85 -11.24 4.44 18.10
CA ASP A 85 -10.44 3.32 18.62
C ASP A 85 -9.37 2.92 17.59
N VAL A 86 -9.69 3.06 16.29
CA VAL A 86 -8.84 2.69 15.16
C VAL A 86 -8.96 3.72 14.04
N ILE A 87 -7.87 3.98 13.32
CA ILE A 87 -7.88 4.71 12.05
C ILE A 87 -7.20 3.85 10.98
N LEU A 88 -7.92 3.55 9.91
CA LEU A 88 -7.37 2.96 8.69
C LEU A 88 -6.84 4.09 7.80
N MET A 89 -5.52 4.20 7.66
CA MET A 89 -4.88 5.12 6.71
C MET A 89 -4.82 4.43 5.34
N ARG A 90 -5.83 4.69 4.51
CA ARG A 90 -6.07 4.06 3.20
C ARG A 90 -6.00 5.04 2.03
N LYS A 91 -5.37 6.19 2.24
CA LYS A 91 -5.06 7.13 1.16
C LYS A 91 -4.08 6.49 0.19
N ASP A 92 -4.40 6.51 -1.09
CA ASP A 92 -3.51 6.02 -2.14
C ASP A 92 -2.28 6.94 -2.30
N PRO A 93 -1.10 6.40 -2.64
CA PRO A 93 0.04 7.21 -3.09
C PRO A 93 -0.32 8.20 -4.22
N PRO A 94 0.48 9.24 -4.45
CA PRO A 94 1.89 9.35 -4.10
C PRO A 94 2.16 9.62 -2.61
N VAL A 95 3.32 9.18 -2.12
CA VAL A 95 3.81 9.56 -0.79
C VAL A 95 4.48 10.93 -0.89
N ASP A 96 3.65 11.96 -1.00
CA ASP A 96 4.08 13.35 -1.14
C ASP A 96 4.03 14.11 0.20
N ALA A 97 4.31 15.41 0.17
CA ALA A 97 4.26 16.25 1.37
C ALA A 97 2.88 16.25 2.05
N GLN A 98 1.79 16.16 1.29
CA GLN A 98 0.44 16.13 1.86
C GLN A 98 0.17 14.80 2.58
N PHE A 99 0.59 13.67 1.99
CA PHE A 99 0.58 12.37 2.65
C PHE A 99 1.38 12.40 3.96
N LEU A 100 2.62 12.90 3.92
CA LEU A 100 3.48 12.95 5.11
C LEU A 100 2.91 13.86 6.20
N HIS A 101 2.32 15.01 5.84
CA HIS A 101 1.63 15.87 6.81
C HIS A 101 0.44 15.17 7.45
N ALA A 102 -0.39 14.45 6.67
CA ALA A 102 -1.49 13.66 7.20
C ALA A 102 -0.99 12.60 8.20
N VAL A 103 0.09 11.88 7.86
CA VAL A 103 0.71 10.89 8.76
C VAL A 103 1.21 11.55 10.05
N HIS A 104 1.82 12.74 9.99
CA HIS A 104 2.20 13.49 11.20
C HIS A 104 1.01 13.90 12.06
N LEU A 105 -0.12 14.29 11.46
CA LEU A 105 -1.37 14.60 12.17
C LEU A 105 -1.93 13.35 12.86
N LEU A 106 -1.97 12.22 12.16
CA LEU A 106 -2.39 10.94 12.74
C LEU A 106 -1.48 10.51 13.90
N GLY A 107 -0.22 10.91 13.91
CA GLY A 107 0.71 10.65 15.02
C GLY A 107 0.30 11.36 16.32
N PHE A 108 -0.51 12.42 16.27
CA PHE A 108 -1.14 12.99 17.46
C PHE A 108 -2.25 12.08 18.00
N ALA A 109 -3.03 11.44 17.13
CA ALA A 109 -4.06 10.48 17.54
C ALA A 109 -3.44 9.23 18.17
N GLU A 110 -2.33 8.71 17.62
CA GLU A 110 -1.60 7.59 18.24
C GLU A 110 -1.15 7.89 19.67
N ARG A 111 -0.71 9.13 19.94
CA ARG A 111 -0.34 9.57 21.31
C ARG A 111 -1.53 9.63 22.28
N GLU A 112 -2.74 9.79 21.75
CA GLU A 112 -4.00 9.71 22.53
C GLU A 112 -4.51 8.26 22.68
N GLY A 113 -3.80 7.26 22.12
CA GLY A 113 -4.11 5.84 22.26
C GLY A 113 -4.88 5.23 21.09
N VAL A 114 -5.09 5.97 20.00
CA VAL A 114 -5.75 5.46 18.79
C VAL A 114 -4.81 4.53 18.02
N LEU A 115 -5.29 3.36 17.59
CA LEU A 115 -4.52 2.47 16.73
C LEU A 115 -4.59 2.96 15.28
N VAL A 116 -3.47 3.41 14.70
CA VAL A 116 -3.40 3.75 13.27
C VAL A 116 -2.85 2.56 12.47
N VAL A 117 -3.56 2.19 11.42
CA VAL A 117 -3.25 1.04 10.55
C VAL A 117 -2.87 1.57 9.16
N ASN A 118 -1.61 1.54 8.73
CA ASN A 118 -0.39 1.12 9.46
C ASN A 118 0.17 2.22 10.39
N PRO A 119 1.08 1.89 11.35
CA PRO A 119 1.60 2.86 12.31
C PRO A 119 2.31 4.04 11.65
N THR A 120 2.10 5.26 12.18
CA THR A 120 2.57 6.48 11.51
C THR A 120 4.09 6.53 11.38
N ARG A 121 4.81 6.07 12.41
CA ARG A 121 6.27 5.93 12.38
C ARG A 121 6.73 5.03 11.22
N ALA A 122 6.08 3.89 11.03
CA ALA A 122 6.44 2.96 9.97
C ALA A 122 6.16 3.57 8.59
N LEU A 123 5.03 4.26 8.41
CA LEU A 123 4.70 4.97 7.17
C LEU A 123 5.73 6.06 6.81
N LEU A 124 6.31 6.74 7.80
CA LEU A 124 7.37 7.75 7.58
C LEU A 124 8.74 7.12 7.26
N GLU A 125 9.03 5.94 7.82
CA GLU A 125 10.33 5.27 7.66
C GLU A 125 10.40 4.34 6.43
N CYS A 126 9.26 3.79 5.99
CA CYS A 126 9.21 2.70 5.01
C CYS A 126 8.69 3.18 3.65
N ASN A 127 9.50 3.93 2.90
CA ASN A 127 9.22 4.18 1.49
C ASN A 127 9.15 2.85 0.73
N GLU A 128 8.11 2.64 -0.08
CA GLU A 128 7.75 1.31 -0.60
C GLU A 128 8.84 0.67 -1.48
N LYS A 129 9.65 1.48 -2.17
CA LYS A 129 10.76 1.01 -3.03
C LYS A 129 12.08 0.92 -2.26
N LEU A 130 12.39 1.92 -1.43
CA LEU A 130 13.63 1.93 -0.65
C LEU A 130 13.62 0.94 0.51
N PHE A 131 12.46 0.64 1.08
CA PHE A 131 12.33 -0.33 2.15
C PHE A 131 12.69 -1.74 1.68
N ALA A 132 12.32 -2.11 0.46
CA ALA A 132 12.75 -3.37 -0.16
C ALA A 132 14.29 -3.50 -0.22
N GLN A 133 15.01 -2.39 -0.41
CA GLN A 133 16.48 -2.38 -0.52
C GLN A 133 17.20 -2.69 0.81
N GLN A 134 16.48 -2.76 1.94
CA GLN A 134 17.03 -3.31 3.18
C GLN A 134 17.19 -4.85 3.12
N PHE A 135 16.65 -5.48 2.08
CA PHE A 135 16.74 -6.92 1.80
C PHE A 135 17.37 -7.14 0.41
N PRO A 136 18.64 -6.76 0.20
CA PRO A 136 19.27 -6.85 -1.11
C PRO A 136 19.28 -8.28 -1.67
N GLN A 137 19.31 -9.31 -0.81
CA GLN A 137 19.19 -10.72 -1.19
C GLN A 137 17.83 -11.11 -1.80
N CYS A 138 16.81 -10.26 -1.64
CA CYS A 138 15.48 -10.45 -2.19
C CYS A 138 15.24 -9.61 -3.46
N CYS A 139 16.15 -8.69 -3.81
CA CYS A 139 15.95 -7.71 -4.87
C CYS A 139 16.80 -8.03 -6.11
N ALA A 140 16.33 -7.61 -7.29
CA ALA A 140 17.19 -7.56 -8.46
C ALA A 140 18.24 -6.44 -8.30
N PRO A 141 19.39 -6.50 -9.01
CA PRO A 141 20.35 -5.41 -9.03
C PRO A 141 19.66 -4.07 -9.27
N THR A 142 19.96 -3.09 -8.43
CA THR A 142 19.27 -1.80 -8.37
C THR A 142 20.25 -0.70 -7.95
N VAL A 143 20.07 0.50 -8.47
CA VAL A 143 20.72 1.73 -7.98
C VAL A 143 19.68 2.82 -7.81
N VAL A 144 19.86 3.68 -6.81
CA VAL A 144 19.04 4.88 -6.59
C VAL A 144 19.94 6.11 -6.69
N SER A 145 19.62 7.01 -7.61
CA SER A 145 20.43 8.21 -7.85
C SER A 145 19.65 9.26 -8.62
N CYS A 146 20.04 10.52 -8.49
CA CYS A 146 19.69 11.60 -9.41
C CYS A 146 20.85 11.97 -10.34
N ASN A 147 22.03 11.36 -10.16
CA ASN A 147 23.22 11.61 -10.96
C ASN A 147 23.16 10.81 -12.28
N GLU A 148 23.20 11.52 -13.39
CA GLU A 148 23.11 10.93 -14.73
C GLU A 148 24.24 9.93 -15.03
N GLU A 149 25.49 10.22 -14.63
CA GLU A 149 26.64 9.34 -14.88
C GLU A 149 26.46 7.99 -14.17
N VAL A 150 25.97 8.01 -12.93
CA VAL A 150 25.67 6.79 -12.16
C VAL A 150 24.58 5.96 -12.85
N LEU A 151 23.50 6.62 -13.30
CA LEU A 151 22.37 5.97 -13.95
C LEU A 151 22.74 5.38 -15.32
N ARG A 152 23.58 6.08 -16.09
CA ARG A 152 24.12 5.59 -17.37
C ARG A 152 25.10 4.45 -17.18
N ALA A 153 25.95 4.51 -16.16
CA ALA A 153 26.87 3.43 -15.83
C ALA A 153 26.10 2.14 -15.48
N PHE A 154 25.02 2.27 -14.71
CA PHE A 154 24.15 1.13 -14.39
C PHE A 154 23.46 0.54 -15.63
N HIS A 155 22.96 1.37 -16.55
CA HIS A 155 22.43 0.90 -17.83
C HIS A 155 23.51 0.20 -18.67
N ALA A 156 24.72 0.75 -18.73
CA ALA A 156 25.83 0.14 -19.46
C ALA A 156 26.26 -1.22 -18.88
N GLU A 157 26.19 -1.38 -17.55
CA GLU A 157 26.52 -2.64 -16.86
C GLU A 157 25.48 -3.73 -17.12
N HIS A 158 24.19 -3.41 -17.03
CA HIS A 158 23.12 -4.41 -17.07
C HIS A 158 22.43 -4.55 -18.43
N GLY A 159 22.57 -3.56 -19.31
CA GLY A 159 21.99 -3.50 -20.65
C GLY A 159 20.47 -3.29 -20.68
N ASP A 160 19.73 -4.06 -19.88
CA ASP A 160 18.27 -4.07 -19.88
C ASP A 160 17.72 -3.60 -18.51
N VAL A 161 17.15 -2.40 -18.46
CA VAL A 161 16.91 -1.67 -17.20
C VAL A 161 15.53 -1.01 -17.18
N ILE A 162 14.89 -1.06 -16.00
CA ILE A 162 13.71 -0.29 -15.65
C ILE A 162 14.13 0.95 -14.86
N PHE A 163 13.67 2.13 -15.28
CA PHE A 163 13.76 3.38 -14.54
C PHE A 163 12.39 3.75 -13.98
N LYS A 164 12.31 4.08 -12.69
CA LYS A 164 11.05 4.42 -12.01
C LYS A 164 11.22 5.47 -10.90
N PRO A 165 10.22 6.35 -10.66
CA PRO A 165 10.23 7.28 -9.54
C PRO A 165 10.11 6.54 -8.20
N LEU A 166 10.52 7.17 -7.10
CA LEU A 166 10.44 6.57 -5.77
C LEU A 166 9.03 6.62 -5.18
N ASP A 167 8.29 7.71 -5.41
CA ASP A 167 7.09 8.04 -4.63
C ASP A 167 5.76 7.73 -5.35
N GLY A 168 5.83 7.30 -6.62
CA GLY A 168 4.64 6.95 -7.42
C GLY A 168 4.16 5.51 -7.21
N MET A 169 2.91 5.25 -7.58
CA MET A 169 2.27 3.92 -7.58
C MET A 169 1.73 3.53 -8.96
N GLY A 170 1.27 2.29 -9.09
CA GLY A 170 0.45 1.84 -10.23
C GLY A 170 1.15 1.83 -11.59
N GLY A 171 2.48 1.89 -11.61
CA GLY A 171 3.26 1.89 -12.83
C GLY A 171 3.39 3.26 -13.52
N SER A 172 2.99 4.35 -12.85
CA SER A 172 3.24 5.70 -13.35
C SER A 172 4.74 6.01 -13.35
N GLY A 173 5.25 6.55 -14.47
CA GLY A 173 6.66 6.91 -14.60
C GLY A 173 7.64 5.72 -14.71
N ILE A 174 7.16 4.52 -15.05
CA ILE A 174 8.03 3.36 -15.31
C ILE A 174 8.46 3.33 -16.78
N PHE A 175 9.78 3.32 -17.01
CA PHE A 175 10.36 3.25 -18.34
C PHE A 175 11.26 2.03 -18.47
N HIS A 176 11.07 1.26 -19.53
CA HIS A 176 11.93 0.14 -19.91
C HIS A 176 12.92 0.60 -20.98
N VAL A 177 14.21 0.58 -20.66
CA VAL A 177 15.30 0.93 -21.57
C VAL A 177 16.10 -0.31 -21.90
N GLN A 178 15.99 -0.73 -23.16
CA GLN A 178 16.69 -1.87 -23.72
C GLN A 178 18.20 -1.60 -23.93
N PRO A 179 19.01 -2.63 -24.28
CA PRO A 179 20.46 -2.47 -24.48
C PRO A 179 20.88 -1.42 -25.51
N ASP A 180 20.00 -1.07 -26.44
CA ASP A 180 20.30 -0.02 -27.43
C ASP A 180 20.26 1.41 -26.86
N GLY A 181 19.79 1.58 -25.61
CA GLY A 181 19.79 2.84 -24.89
C GLY A 181 18.87 3.90 -25.48
N ARG A 182 17.89 3.52 -26.32
CA ARG A 182 16.96 4.49 -26.92
C ARG A 182 16.29 5.34 -25.85
N ASN A 183 16.34 6.65 -26.04
CA ASN A 183 15.78 7.67 -25.15
C ASN A 183 16.36 7.71 -23.71
N LEU A 184 17.45 6.98 -23.41
CA LEU A 184 18.01 6.91 -22.04
C LEU A 184 18.24 8.30 -21.42
N GLY A 185 18.85 9.22 -22.16
CA GLY A 185 19.11 10.58 -21.66
C GLY A 185 17.83 11.35 -21.34
N ALA A 186 16.85 11.34 -22.25
CA ALA A 186 15.58 12.03 -22.05
C ALA A 186 14.78 11.44 -20.88
N ILE A 187 14.81 10.11 -20.69
CA ILE A 187 14.16 9.43 -19.57
C ILE A 187 14.81 9.84 -18.24
N ILE A 188 16.15 9.83 -18.17
CA ILE A 188 16.88 10.28 -16.97
C ILE A 188 16.57 11.74 -16.67
N GLU A 189 16.66 12.64 -17.65
CA GLU A 189 16.38 14.07 -17.46
C GLU A 189 14.95 14.32 -16.96
N MET A 190 13.97 13.61 -17.53
CA MET A 190 12.58 13.76 -17.16
C MET A 190 12.31 13.24 -15.75
N LEU A 191 12.71 11.99 -15.44
CA LEU A 191 12.43 11.37 -14.15
C LEU A 191 13.20 12.02 -12.99
N THR A 192 14.45 12.43 -13.23
CA THR A 192 15.26 13.11 -12.19
C THR A 192 14.94 14.60 -12.08
N GLU A 193 14.02 15.13 -12.87
CA GLU A 193 13.77 16.56 -13.03
C GLU A 193 15.06 17.37 -13.27
N ARG A 194 15.92 16.85 -14.15
CA ARG A 194 17.28 17.35 -14.43
C ARG A 194 18.19 17.33 -13.21
N GLY A 195 18.27 16.17 -12.53
CA GLY A 195 19.17 15.90 -11.41
C GLY A 195 18.71 16.40 -10.04
N ARG A 196 17.45 16.85 -9.92
CA ARG A 196 16.87 17.37 -8.68
C ARG A 196 16.13 16.32 -7.83
N CYS A 197 15.73 15.20 -8.44
CA CYS A 197 14.98 14.12 -7.80
C CYS A 197 15.66 12.77 -8.00
N GLN A 198 15.76 11.97 -6.92
CA GLN A 198 16.28 10.62 -6.98
C GLN A 198 15.27 9.67 -7.62
N ILE A 199 15.79 8.81 -8.50
CA ILE A 199 15.00 7.76 -9.15
C ILE A 199 15.66 6.42 -8.90
N MET A 200 14.91 5.34 -9.12
CA MET A 200 15.42 3.98 -9.06
C MET A 200 15.66 3.46 -10.48
N ALA A 201 16.84 2.91 -10.72
CA ALA A 201 17.14 2.08 -11.88
C ALA A 201 17.35 0.64 -11.42
N GLN A 202 16.65 -0.31 -12.03
CA GLN A 202 16.62 -1.71 -11.64
C GLN A 202 16.78 -2.60 -12.86
N ARG A 203 17.58 -3.67 -12.78
CA ARG A 203 17.69 -4.65 -13.87
C ARG A 203 16.31 -5.18 -14.25
N TYR A 204 16.01 -5.20 -15.55
CA TYR A 204 14.77 -5.78 -16.06
C TYR A 204 14.65 -7.27 -15.68
N ILE A 205 13.44 -7.68 -15.30
CA ILE A 205 13.12 -9.04 -14.86
C ILE A 205 12.17 -9.65 -15.91
N PRO A 206 12.67 -10.49 -16.84
CA PRO A 206 11.87 -11.05 -17.94
C PRO A 206 10.62 -11.83 -17.51
N GLU A 207 10.62 -12.35 -16.29
CA GLU A 207 9.52 -13.08 -15.64
C GLU A 207 8.28 -12.19 -15.42
N ILE A 208 8.33 -10.86 -15.64
CA ILE A 208 7.14 -10.00 -15.64
C ILE A 208 6.07 -10.43 -16.66
N LYS A 209 6.47 -11.16 -17.71
CA LYS A 209 5.52 -11.78 -18.65
C LYS A 209 4.57 -12.78 -17.98
N ASP A 210 5.01 -13.39 -16.86
CA ASP A 210 4.25 -14.35 -16.06
C ASP A 210 3.43 -13.64 -14.97
N GLY A 211 3.63 -12.33 -14.82
CA GLY A 211 2.88 -11.42 -13.98
C GLY A 211 3.65 -10.91 -12.77
N ASP A 212 3.25 -9.71 -12.32
CA ASP A 212 3.68 -9.13 -11.05
C ASP A 212 2.73 -9.61 -9.96
N THR A 213 3.20 -10.52 -9.10
CA THR A 213 2.37 -11.13 -8.05
C THR A 213 2.30 -10.21 -6.84
N ARG A 214 1.08 -9.76 -6.51
CA ARG A 214 0.75 -9.17 -5.21
C ARG A 214 0.58 -10.27 -4.16
N ILE A 215 1.39 -10.23 -3.09
CA ILE A 215 1.25 -11.10 -1.92
C ILE A 215 0.89 -10.23 -0.72
N LEU A 216 -0.23 -10.52 -0.07
CA LEU A 216 -0.70 -9.76 1.08
C LEU A 216 -0.22 -10.40 2.39
N LEU A 217 0.19 -9.57 3.34
CA LEU A 217 0.46 -9.98 4.71
C LEU A 217 -0.44 -9.23 5.68
N VAL A 218 -0.98 -9.96 6.65
CA VAL A 218 -1.73 -9.44 7.78
C VAL A 218 -0.94 -9.76 9.05
N GLU A 219 -0.52 -8.75 9.82
CA GLU A 219 0.36 -8.93 11.00
C GLU A 219 1.65 -9.72 10.70
N GLY A 220 2.15 -9.55 9.48
CA GLY A 220 3.30 -10.30 8.97
C GLY A 220 3.00 -11.74 8.56
N GLU A 221 1.79 -12.27 8.76
CA GLU A 221 1.40 -13.58 8.24
C GLU A 221 0.95 -13.47 6.78
N PRO A 222 1.46 -14.32 5.87
CA PRO A 222 1.04 -14.27 4.48
C PRO A 222 -0.37 -14.83 4.30
N VAL A 223 -1.18 -14.15 3.49
CA VAL A 223 -2.39 -14.74 2.92
C VAL A 223 -1.96 -15.93 2.04
N PRO A 224 -2.64 -17.10 2.09
CA PRO A 224 -2.20 -18.32 1.37
C PRO A 224 -2.13 -18.20 -0.17
N TYR A 225 -2.68 -17.13 -0.73
CA TYR A 225 -2.74 -16.88 -2.16
C TYR A 225 -2.19 -15.50 -2.49
N GLY A 226 -1.47 -15.41 -3.61
CA GLY A 226 -1.14 -14.14 -4.25
C GLY A 226 -2.05 -13.87 -5.45
N LEU A 227 -2.02 -12.65 -5.97
CA LEU A 227 -2.66 -12.27 -7.23
C LEU A 227 -1.60 -11.93 -8.27
N ALA A 228 -1.38 -12.81 -9.25
CA ALA A 228 -0.51 -12.52 -10.40
C ALA A 228 -1.21 -11.53 -11.34
N ARG A 229 -0.61 -10.36 -11.53
CA ARG A 229 -1.13 -9.29 -12.37
C ARG A 229 -0.35 -9.30 -13.68
N VAL A 230 -0.94 -9.87 -14.72
CA VAL A 230 -0.26 -10.12 -16.00
C VAL A 230 -0.41 -8.89 -16.90
N PRO A 231 0.68 -8.34 -17.48
CA PRO A 231 0.60 -7.25 -18.43
C PRO A 231 -0.27 -7.60 -19.66
N MET A 232 -0.93 -6.60 -20.23
CA MET A 232 -1.55 -6.76 -21.56
C MET A 232 -0.47 -6.89 -22.64
N ALA A 233 -0.78 -7.56 -23.75
CA ALA A 233 0.15 -7.71 -24.86
C ALA A 233 0.61 -6.34 -25.39
N GLY A 234 1.92 -6.08 -25.34
CA GLY A 234 2.53 -4.81 -25.74
C GLY A 234 2.75 -3.80 -24.61
N GLU A 235 2.32 -4.10 -23.38
CA GLU A 235 2.59 -3.29 -22.19
C GLU A 235 3.66 -3.92 -21.31
N THR A 236 4.53 -3.09 -20.74
CA THR A 236 5.59 -3.54 -19.82
C THR A 236 5.12 -3.62 -18.36
N ARG A 237 3.89 -3.20 -18.08
CA ARG A 237 3.35 -2.99 -16.72
C ARG A 237 2.33 -4.08 -16.38
N GLY A 238 2.55 -4.75 -15.24
CA GLY A 238 1.63 -5.78 -14.74
C GLY A 238 0.44 -5.23 -13.93
N ASN A 239 0.53 -4.01 -13.40
CA ASN A 239 -0.45 -3.51 -12.42
C ASN A 239 -1.89 -3.49 -12.95
N LEU A 240 -2.86 -3.84 -12.07
CA LEU A 240 -4.29 -3.81 -12.40
C LEU A 240 -4.79 -2.42 -12.81
N ALA A 241 -4.19 -1.37 -12.27
CA ALA A 241 -4.47 0.02 -12.63
C ALA A 241 -4.13 0.33 -14.10
N ALA A 242 -3.20 -0.43 -14.71
CA ALA A 242 -2.82 -0.33 -16.11
C ALA A 242 -3.58 -1.32 -17.02
N GLY A 243 -4.64 -1.98 -16.51
CA GLY A 243 -5.49 -2.89 -17.28
C GLY A 243 -5.04 -4.36 -17.31
N GLY A 244 -4.09 -4.76 -16.47
CA GLY A 244 -3.70 -6.16 -16.32
C GLY A 244 -4.84 -7.08 -15.83
N THR A 245 -4.79 -8.36 -16.20
CA THR A 245 -5.70 -9.39 -15.67
C THR A 245 -5.11 -9.97 -14.39
N GLY A 246 -5.90 -10.00 -13.30
CA GLY A 246 -5.49 -10.58 -12.02
C GLY A 246 -5.91 -12.04 -11.90
N VAL A 247 -4.95 -12.96 -11.82
CA VAL A 247 -5.20 -14.39 -11.60
C VAL A 247 -4.65 -14.78 -10.24
N SER A 248 -5.52 -15.26 -9.35
CA SER A 248 -5.09 -15.72 -8.04
C SER A 248 -4.31 -17.03 -8.18
N ARG A 249 -3.19 -17.16 -7.47
CA ARG A 249 -2.35 -18.35 -7.43
C ARG A 249 -1.92 -18.70 -6.01
N GLU A 250 -1.64 -19.97 -5.77
CA GLU A 250 -0.97 -20.39 -4.54
C GLU A 250 0.44 -19.79 -4.45
N LEU A 251 0.90 -19.55 -3.23
CA LEU A 251 2.26 -19.13 -2.98
C LEU A 251 3.23 -20.28 -3.26
N THR A 252 4.33 -19.96 -3.94
CA THR A 252 5.40 -20.90 -4.23
C THR A 252 6.37 -20.99 -3.07
N ALA A 253 7.25 -22.00 -3.08
CA ALA A 253 8.34 -22.10 -2.11
C ALA A 253 9.25 -20.85 -2.12
N ARG A 254 9.42 -20.22 -3.29
CA ARG A 254 10.20 -18.98 -3.40
C ARG A 254 9.49 -17.81 -2.76
N ASP A 255 8.18 -17.68 -2.96
CA ASP A 255 7.37 -16.63 -2.30
C ASP A 255 7.48 -16.74 -0.78
N HIS A 256 7.35 -17.96 -0.23
CA HIS A 256 7.51 -18.20 1.20
C HIS A 256 8.91 -17.82 1.70
N TRP A 257 9.97 -18.19 0.97
CA TRP A 257 11.33 -17.79 1.32
C TRP A 257 11.50 -16.27 1.34
N LEU A 258 10.92 -15.55 0.36
CA LEU A 258 10.96 -14.08 0.31
C LEU A 258 10.23 -13.46 1.51
N ILE A 259 9.04 -13.99 1.85
CA ILE A 259 8.26 -13.58 3.02
C ILE A 259 9.08 -13.77 4.31
N GLU A 260 9.73 -14.92 4.48
CA GLU A 260 10.55 -15.21 5.67
C GLU A 260 11.69 -14.19 5.87
N GLN A 261 12.23 -13.61 4.79
CA GLN A 261 13.28 -12.59 4.92
C GLN A 261 12.75 -11.25 5.43
N VAL A 262 11.55 -10.86 5.01
CA VAL A 262 10.98 -9.52 5.30
C VAL A 262 10.08 -9.50 6.54
N GLN A 263 9.46 -10.64 6.86
CA GLN A 263 8.49 -10.80 7.94
C GLN A 263 9.01 -10.30 9.31
N PRO A 264 10.27 -10.56 9.74
CA PRO A 264 10.76 -10.09 11.03
C PRO A 264 10.69 -8.57 11.17
N MET A 265 11.11 -7.84 10.13
CA MET A 265 11.09 -6.37 10.12
C MET A 265 9.66 -5.81 10.03
N ILE A 266 8.77 -6.46 9.25
CA ILE A 266 7.35 -6.11 9.17
C ILE A 266 6.70 -6.17 10.56
N ARG A 267 6.95 -7.26 11.30
CA ARG A 267 6.46 -7.42 12.68
C ARG A 267 7.11 -6.42 13.65
N GLU A 268 8.42 -6.23 13.57
CA GLU A 268 9.15 -5.28 14.41
C GLU A 268 8.60 -3.85 14.27
N LYS A 269 8.35 -3.42 13.04
CA LYS A 269 7.78 -2.09 12.73
C LYS A 269 6.28 -1.99 13.00
N GLY A 270 5.63 -3.11 13.34
CA GLY A 270 4.20 -3.17 13.61
C GLY A 270 3.33 -2.93 12.38
N LEU A 271 3.84 -3.19 11.17
CA LEU A 271 3.07 -3.10 9.93
C LEU A 271 2.01 -4.21 9.93
N MET A 272 0.73 -3.82 9.98
CA MET A 272 -0.40 -4.74 10.12
C MET A 272 -0.95 -5.20 8.78
N PHE A 273 -0.89 -4.37 7.73
CA PHE A 273 -1.37 -4.73 6.39
C PHE A 273 -0.38 -4.31 5.31
N VAL A 274 0.26 -5.29 4.66
CA VAL A 274 1.36 -5.05 3.71
C VAL A 274 1.10 -5.81 2.41
N GLY A 275 1.48 -5.23 1.28
CA GLY A 275 1.49 -5.90 -0.03
C GLY A 275 2.89 -5.99 -0.61
N LEU A 276 3.43 -7.20 -0.76
CA LEU A 276 4.65 -7.43 -1.52
C LEU A 276 4.32 -7.52 -3.01
N ASP A 277 5.13 -6.85 -3.83
CA ASP A 277 5.14 -7.04 -5.28
C ASP A 277 6.33 -7.92 -5.64
N VAL A 278 6.05 -9.06 -6.29
CA VAL A 278 7.05 -10.09 -6.61
C VAL A 278 6.99 -10.41 -8.10
N ILE A 279 8.15 -10.27 -8.77
CA ILE A 279 8.34 -10.67 -10.16
C ILE A 279 9.43 -11.75 -10.21
N GLY A 280 9.08 -12.92 -10.72
CA GLY A 280 9.96 -14.09 -10.70
C GLY A 280 10.42 -14.38 -9.26
N ASP A 281 11.73 -14.31 -9.04
CA ASP A 281 12.35 -14.62 -7.75
C ASP A 281 12.63 -13.39 -6.86
N TYR A 282 12.14 -12.20 -7.25
CA TYR A 282 12.54 -10.93 -6.64
C TYR A 282 11.35 -10.12 -6.10
N ILE A 283 11.52 -9.56 -4.91
CA ILE A 283 10.67 -8.47 -4.42
C ILE A 283 11.07 -7.20 -5.19
N THR A 284 10.08 -6.53 -5.76
CA THR A 284 10.28 -5.23 -6.41
C THR A 284 9.87 -4.08 -5.52
N GLU A 285 8.82 -4.24 -4.70
CA GLU A 285 8.24 -3.21 -3.83
C GLU A 285 7.61 -3.85 -2.57
N ILE A 286 7.64 -3.13 -1.45
CA ILE A 286 6.93 -3.47 -0.21
C ILE A 286 5.92 -2.35 0.05
N ASN A 287 4.67 -2.54 -0.36
CA ASN A 287 3.60 -1.56 -0.25
C ASN A 287 3.04 -1.52 1.17
N VAL A 288 3.14 -0.37 1.83
CA VAL A 288 2.72 -0.18 3.23
C VAL A 288 1.62 0.87 3.39
N THR A 289 1.28 1.58 2.33
CA THR A 289 0.29 2.66 2.35
C THR A 289 -1.13 2.11 2.15
N SER A 290 -1.53 1.88 0.90
CA SER A 290 -2.86 1.40 0.50
C SER A 290 -2.76 0.14 -0.39
N PRO A 291 -2.14 -0.96 0.08
CA PRO A 291 -2.07 -2.18 -0.73
C PRO A 291 -3.48 -2.69 -1.09
N THR A 292 -3.63 -3.18 -2.31
CA THR A 292 -4.90 -3.63 -2.92
C THR A 292 -4.86 -5.13 -3.26
N CYS A 293 -5.84 -5.62 -4.05
CA CYS A 293 -6.01 -7.00 -4.52
C CYS A 293 -6.79 -7.93 -3.58
N VAL A 294 -7.39 -7.40 -2.51
CA VAL A 294 -8.20 -8.20 -1.57
C VAL A 294 -9.43 -8.77 -2.27
N ARG A 295 -10.22 -7.92 -2.94
CA ARG A 295 -11.48 -8.31 -3.60
C ARG A 295 -11.26 -9.42 -4.62
N GLU A 296 -10.24 -9.31 -5.45
CA GLU A 296 -9.94 -10.29 -6.49
C GLU A 296 -9.49 -11.64 -5.92
N ILE A 297 -8.74 -11.66 -4.83
CA ILE A 297 -8.34 -12.91 -4.17
C ILE A 297 -9.55 -13.54 -3.48
N ASP A 298 -10.32 -12.75 -2.72
CA ASP A 298 -11.53 -13.22 -2.03
C ASP A 298 -12.55 -13.80 -3.02
N ASP A 299 -12.82 -13.11 -4.13
CA ASP A 299 -13.77 -13.57 -5.15
C ASP A 299 -13.31 -14.87 -5.85
N GLN A 300 -11.99 -15.08 -6.01
CA GLN A 300 -11.44 -16.27 -6.69
C GLN A 300 -11.19 -17.46 -5.76
N ARG A 301 -10.96 -17.21 -4.47
CA ARG A 301 -10.50 -18.22 -3.51
C ARG A 301 -11.42 -18.41 -2.31
N GLY A 302 -12.43 -17.56 -2.13
CA GLY A 302 -13.32 -17.59 -0.98
C GLY A 302 -12.62 -17.25 0.33
N THR A 303 -11.56 -16.43 0.28
CA THR A 303 -10.88 -15.91 1.48
C THR A 303 -11.67 -14.76 2.11
N ASP A 304 -11.30 -14.39 3.34
CA ASP A 304 -11.80 -13.20 4.04
C ASP A 304 -10.61 -12.39 4.57
N ILE A 305 -9.85 -11.77 3.66
CA ILE A 305 -8.60 -11.08 4.03
C ILE A 305 -8.90 -9.84 4.88
N ALA A 306 -10.00 -9.14 4.60
CA ALA A 306 -10.45 -8.03 5.41
C ALA A 306 -10.79 -8.47 6.84
N GLY A 307 -11.48 -9.61 7.00
CA GLY A 307 -11.76 -10.21 8.31
C GLY A 307 -10.49 -10.55 9.09
N LEU A 308 -9.48 -11.12 8.44
CA LEU A 308 -8.18 -11.37 9.07
C LEU A 308 -7.56 -10.08 9.64
N LEU A 309 -7.67 -8.96 8.91
CA LEU A 309 -7.17 -7.66 9.40
C LEU A 309 -8.00 -7.16 10.60
N MET A 310 -9.33 -7.31 10.58
CA MET A 310 -10.17 -6.91 11.70
C MET A 310 -9.87 -7.75 12.96
N ASP A 311 -9.61 -9.06 12.81
CA ASP A 311 -9.17 -9.92 13.92
C ASP A 311 -7.84 -9.43 14.52
N ALA A 312 -6.88 -9.06 13.67
CA ALA A 312 -5.60 -8.49 14.10
C ALA A 312 -5.78 -7.18 14.88
N ILE A 313 -6.67 -6.30 14.41
CA ILE A 313 -7.03 -5.04 15.07
C ILE A 313 -7.60 -5.28 16.46
N GLU A 314 -8.57 -6.21 16.60
CA GLU A 314 -9.13 -6.57 17.91
C GLU A 314 -8.06 -7.08 18.87
N GLN A 315 -7.14 -7.92 18.38
CA GLN A 315 -6.05 -8.47 19.18
C GLN A 315 -5.08 -7.38 19.66
N ARG A 316 -4.68 -6.45 18.79
CA ARG A 316 -3.82 -5.30 19.13
C ARG A 316 -4.43 -4.42 20.21
N LEU A 317 -5.72 -4.11 20.10
CA LEU A 317 -6.43 -3.29 21.09
C LEU A 317 -6.60 -4.03 22.43
N ALA A 318 -6.92 -5.32 22.40
CA ALA A 318 -7.01 -6.13 23.62
C ALA A 318 -5.68 -6.20 24.40
N GLN A 319 -4.55 -6.25 23.69
CA GLN A 319 -3.21 -6.25 24.30
C GLN A 319 -2.82 -4.87 24.85
N SER A 320 -3.26 -3.79 24.20
CA SER A 320 -2.94 -2.42 24.60
C SER A 320 -3.74 -1.98 25.82
N GLY A 321 -4.99 -2.41 25.96
CA GLY A 321 -5.84 -2.15 27.13
C GLY A 321 -5.53 -3.00 28.37
N ALA A 322 -4.65 -4.01 28.26
CA ALA A 322 -4.21 -4.85 29.36
C ALA A 322 -2.94 -4.35 30.08
N ARG A 323 -2.37 -3.22 29.62
CA ARG A 323 -1.21 -2.54 30.22
C ARG A 323 -1.64 -1.32 31.00
#